data_AF-A0A940ATV9-F1
#
_entry.id   AF-A0A940ATV9-F1
#
_cell.length_a   1.000
_cell.length_b   1.000
_cell.length_c   1.000
_cell.angle_alpha   90.00
_cell.angle_beta   90.00
_cell.angle_gamma   90.00
#
_symmetry.space_group_name_H-M   'P 1'
#
loop_
_entity.id
_entity.type
_entity.pdbx_description
1 polymer ?
#
loop_
_entity_poly.entity_id
_entity_poly.type
_entity_poly.pdbx_seq_one_letter_code
_entity_poly.pdbx_strand_id
1 'polypeptide(L)'
;MAVKNPFTRIVGPDGEWRDPDAGGSEFDPREEFMLRCLNAAANLRGVLTYGEFCDIYNGYASDHDAPVSKTLTEDELDGFMSFVFACEEGDGSELDKLLDVYGCSFARWRDCRTNENLVVKCSLLDTSDDERDANPPPTDEERDRLIDLRVAKARDLFKEMEHPPIDEEMFLAFEYLDDEDGEGGDDDGDDLGEPISIGELPPAKYTGPVDFKFVKDPVERDRMLWDYDGVRAVTREFVRHVVMHELTQEERRDAAKRLGITTDPKTGFILDANLDMVAGDFAAMMDDQHGEPAIKRILKRKDKLENEYDRAAAAYYENYRYTWLEVLAVKSGVGMKCRDLLTGEELFLMETSFSKGDVKGMTVCAGIAPMGSVYLVLGVIHPAHFENPATILKIVLTHLGLSTELPIKLSFADQARFAAETIRRINANDKFSNIIMG
;
A
#
# COMPACT_ATOMS: atom_id res chain seq x y z
N MET A 1 -9.60 -28.12 18.47
CA MET A 1 -9.43 -28.09 17.00
C MET A 1 -7.94 -28.03 16.73
N ALA A 2 -7.41 -28.87 15.85
CA ALA A 2 -6.00 -28.76 15.44
C ALA A 2 -5.85 -27.45 14.65
N VAL A 3 -4.97 -26.57 15.11
CA VAL A 3 -4.62 -25.33 14.39
C VAL A 3 -4.04 -25.77 13.05
N LYS A 4 -4.71 -25.42 11.94
CA LYS A 4 -4.17 -25.69 10.61
C LYS A 4 -2.89 -24.87 10.45
N ASN A 5 -1.80 -25.52 10.04
CA ASN A 5 -0.52 -24.87 9.82
C ASN A 5 -0.72 -23.77 8.75
N PRO A 6 -0.35 -22.50 9.01
CA PRO A 6 -0.57 -21.40 8.08
C PRO A 6 0.06 -21.63 6.70
N PHE A 7 1.12 -22.43 6.63
CA PHE A 7 1.77 -22.78 5.37
C PHE A 7 0.90 -23.64 4.45
N THR A 8 0.01 -24.50 4.97
CA THR A 8 -0.89 -25.37 4.16
C THR A 8 -1.96 -24.59 3.39
N ARG A 9 -2.16 -23.31 3.71
CA ARG A 9 -3.07 -22.40 3.01
C ARG A 9 -2.38 -21.61 1.90
N ILE A 10 -1.06 -21.50 1.94
CA ILE A 10 -0.25 -20.73 1.00
C ILE A 10 0.38 -21.69 -0.03
N VAL A 11 0.93 -22.79 0.49
CA VAL A 11 1.40 -23.93 -0.27
C VAL A 11 0.37 -25.05 -0.07
N GLY A 12 -0.06 -25.71 -1.13
CA GLY A 12 -0.91 -26.88 -1.11
C GLY A 12 -0.21 -28.08 -0.44
N PRO A 13 -0.98 -29.12 -0.05
CA PRO A 13 -0.43 -30.34 0.55
C PRO A 13 0.38 -31.21 -0.42
N ASP A 14 0.32 -30.90 -1.71
CA ASP A 14 1.12 -31.45 -2.81
C ASP A 14 2.41 -30.66 -3.06
N GLY A 15 2.47 -29.41 -2.58
CA GLY A 15 3.59 -28.50 -2.77
C GLY A 15 3.36 -27.48 -3.88
N GLU A 16 2.17 -27.50 -4.46
CA GLU A 16 1.72 -26.51 -5.41
C GLU A 16 1.38 -25.22 -4.68
N TRP A 17 1.91 -24.11 -5.16
CA TRP A 17 1.51 -22.80 -4.69
C TRP A 17 0.04 -22.60 -5.07
N ARG A 18 -0.78 -22.08 -4.14
CA ARG A 18 -2.22 -21.97 -4.41
C ARG A 18 -2.61 -20.79 -5.31
N ASP A 19 -1.61 -20.03 -5.77
CA ASP A 19 -1.76 -19.01 -6.79
C ASP A 19 -1.38 -19.64 -8.16
N PRO A 20 -2.36 -19.83 -9.06
CA PRO A 20 -2.20 -20.57 -10.31
C PRO A 20 -1.31 -19.88 -11.36
N ASP A 21 -0.94 -18.62 -11.15
CA ASP A 21 -0.15 -17.82 -12.10
C ASP A 21 1.38 -17.98 -11.92
N ALA A 22 1.81 -18.74 -10.90
CA ALA A 22 3.21 -19.10 -10.67
C ALA A 22 3.70 -20.15 -11.68
N GLY A 23 3.90 -19.73 -12.93
CA GLY A 23 4.34 -20.56 -14.06
C GLY A 23 5.76 -21.16 -13.92
N GLY A 24 6.03 -22.17 -14.76
CA GLY A 24 7.11 -23.16 -14.63
C GLY A 24 8.52 -22.63 -14.40
N SER A 25 9.23 -23.30 -13.48
CA SER A 25 10.56 -22.93 -13.00
C SER A 25 11.69 -23.80 -13.60
N GLU A 26 12.91 -23.26 -13.66
CA GLU A 26 14.13 -24.02 -13.98
C GLU A 26 14.66 -24.83 -12.79
N PHE A 27 14.04 -24.68 -11.62
CA PHE A 27 14.43 -25.36 -10.40
C PHE A 27 13.92 -26.80 -10.41
N ASP A 28 14.63 -27.67 -9.68
CA ASP A 28 14.04 -28.97 -9.38
C ASP A 28 12.85 -28.80 -8.41
N PRO A 29 11.92 -29.77 -8.34
CA PRO A 29 10.73 -29.65 -7.50
C PRO A 29 11.00 -29.37 -6.01
N ARG A 30 12.18 -29.75 -5.48
CA ARG A 30 12.58 -29.47 -4.10
C ARG A 30 13.05 -28.04 -3.96
N GLU A 31 13.85 -27.56 -4.91
CA GLU A 31 14.34 -26.18 -4.96
C GLU A 31 13.24 -25.14 -5.16
N GLU A 32 12.29 -25.43 -6.03
CA GLU A 32 11.09 -24.61 -6.21
C GLU A 32 10.26 -24.54 -4.93
N PHE A 33 10.07 -25.68 -4.28
CA PHE A 33 9.37 -25.75 -2.99
C PHE A 33 10.13 -25.04 -1.86
N MET A 34 11.47 -25.11 -1.84
CA MET A 34 12.31 -24.34 -0.93
C MET A 34 12.11 -22.83 -1.13
N LEU A 35 12.13 -22.35 -2.37
CA LEU A 35 11.93 -20.93 -2.69
C LEU A 35 10.54 -20.44 -2.25
N ARG A 36 9.50 -21.23 -2.52
CA ARG A 36 8.12 -20.96 -2.09
C ARG A 36 7.99 -20.90 -0.57
N CYS A 37 8.57 -21.87 0.13
CA CYS A 37 8.61 -21.88 1.59
C CYS A 37 9.37 -20.66 2.14
N LEU A 38 10.48 -20.29 1.51
CA LEU A 38 11.29 -19.14 1.89
C LEU A 38 10.50 -17.84 1.78
N ASN A 39 9.79 -17.66 0.67
CA ASN A 39 8.91 -16.51 0.46
C ASN A 39 7.79 -16.45 1.49
N ALA A 40 7.07 -17.55 1.69
CA ALA A 40 6.01 -17.61 2.69
C ALA A 40 6.54 -17.31 4.11
N ALA A 41 7.69 -17.89 4.47
CA ALA A 41 8.29 -17.71 5.78
C ALA A 41 8.80 -16.28 5.99
N ALA A 42 9.41 -15.67 4.97
CA ALA A 42 9.86 -14.29 4.99
C ALA A 42 8.69 -13.29 5.01
N ASN A 43 7.59 -13.55 4.29
CA ASN A 43 6.37 -12.74 4.37
C ASN A 43 5.72 -12.79 5.75
N LEU A 44 5.75 -13.97 6.39
CA LEU A 44 5.18 -14.14 7.73
C LEU A 44 6.07 -13.61 8.85
N ARG A 45 7.40 -13.71 8.71
CA ARG A 45 8.35 -13.50 9.81
C ARG A 45 9.32 -12.34 9.60
N GLY A 46 9.48 -11.84 8.38
CA GLY A 46 10.38 -10.74 8.03
C GLY A 46 11.87 -11.08 8.10
N VAL A 47 12.32 -11.73 9.18
CA VAL A 47 13.68 -12.21 9.44
C VAL A 47 13.64 -13.61 10.05
N LEU A 48 14.50 -14.50 9.57
CA LEU A 48 14.60 -15.89 10.04
C LEU A 48 16.07 -16.31 10.17
N THR A 49 16.39 -17.12 11.18
CA THR A 49 17.65 -17.88 11.14
C THR A 49 17.53 -19.05 10.16
N TYR A 50 18.66 -19.54 9.66
CA TYR A 50 18.69 -20.73 8.81
C TYR A 50 18.11 -21.95 9.53
N GLY A 51 18.41 -22.13 10.82
CA GLY A 51 17.85 -23.20 11.63
C GLY A 51 16.33 -23.09 11.75
N GLU A 52 15.80 -21.90 12.03
CA GLU A 52 14.34 -21.67 12.10
C GLU A 52 13.66 -21.95 10.76
N PHE A 53 14.29 -21.55 9.64
CA PHE A 53 13.77 -21.86 8.32
C PHE A 53 13.78 -23.37 8.05
N CYS A 54 14.89 -24.06 8.32
CA CYS A 54 15.00 -25.50 8.16
C CYS A 54 13.95 -26.25 8.98
N ASP A 55 13.70 -25.84 10.23
CA ASP A 55 12.66 -26.44 11.08
C ASP A 55 11.26 -26.27 10.47
N ILE A 56 10.95 -25.09 9.94
CA ILE A 56 9.67 -24.80 9.27
C ILE A 56 9.55 -25.63 7.99
N TYR A 57 10.57 -25.57 7.12
CA TYR A 57 10.61 -26.32 5.87
C TYR A 57 10.43 -27.81 6.14
N ASN A 58 11.18 -28.39 7.07
CA ASN A 58 11.16 -29.83 7.35
C ASN A 58 9.84 -30.29 7.95
N GLY A 59 9.23 -29.47 8.81
CA GLY A 59 7.91 -29.75 9.36
C GLY A 59 6.80 -29.69 8.30
N TYR A 60 7.01 -28.96 7.21
CA TYR A 60 6.05 -28.86 6.12
C TYR A 60 6.30 -29.93 5.05
N ALA A 61 7.55 -30.07 4.62
CA ALA A 61 8.01 -31.04 3.64
C ALA A 61 7.72 -32.49 4.02
N SER A 62 7.62 -32.83 5.32
CA SER A 62 7.41 -34.22 5.77
C SER A 62 6.13 -34.87 5.24
N ASP A 63 5.14 -34.06 4.87
CA ASP A 63 3.84 -34.54 4.36
C ASP A 63 3.80 -34.67 2.82
N HIS A 64 4.93 -34.42 2.13
CA HIS A 64 5.04 -34.46 0.67
C HIS A 64 5.83 -35.67 0.14
N ASP A 65 5.73 -35.93 -1.16
CA ASP A 65 6.54 -36.95 -1.82
C ASP A 65 7.99 -36.49 -2.05
N ALA A 66 8.89 -37.45 -2.28
CA ALA A 66 10.26 -37.14 -2.69
C ALA A 66 10.26 -36.43 -4.06
N PRO A 67 11.12 -35.43 -4.30
CA PRO A 67 12.29 -35.03 -3.49
C PRO A 67 12.01 -34.04 -2.35
N VAL A 68 10.78 -33.53 -2.23
CA VAL A 68 10.42 -32.45 -1.29
C VAL A 68 10.62 -32.87 0.17
N SER A 69 10.12 -34.05 0.54
CA SER A 69 10.19 -34.58 1.92
C SER A 69 11.59 -34.91 2.44
N LYS A 70 12.63 -34.74 1.63
CA LYS A 70 14.00 -34.88 2.12
C LYS A 70 14.32 -33.73 3.08
N THR A 71 14.75 -34.10 4.29
CA THR A 71 15.19 -33.17 5.32
C THR A 71 16.24 -32.19 4.78
N LEU A 72 15.91 -30.90 4.84
CA LEU A 72 16.77 -29.77 4.54
C LEU A 72 17.69 -29.49 5.73
N THR A 73 18.98 -29.34 5.44
CA THR A 73 19.98 -28.90 6.43
C THR A 73 20.37 -27.44 6.19
N GLU A 74 20.96 -26.79 7.18
CA GLU A 74 21.47 -25.42 7.02
C GLU A 74 22.55 -25.32 5.93
N ASP A 75 23.39 -26.36 5.77
CA ASP A 75 24.41 -26.43 4.70
C ASP A 75 23.77 -26.55 3.31
N GLU A 76 22.69 -27.33 3.17
CA GLU A 76 21.93 -27.42 1.93
C GLU A 76 21.23 -26.09 1.60
N LEU A 77 20.65 -25.42 2.61
CA LEU A 77 20.08 -24.09 2.46
C LEU A 77 21.14 -23.04 2.08
N ASP A 78 22.34 -23.11 2.67
CA ASP A 78 23.42 -22.18 2.33
C ASP A 78 23.91 -22.36 0.89
N GLY A 79 24.00 -23.61 0.44
CA GLY A 79 24.28 -23.94 -0.96
C GLY A 79 23.20 -23.41 -1.90
N PHE A 80 21.93 -23.61 -1.55
CA PHE A 80 20.79 -23.11 -2.32
C PHE A 80 20.76 -21.58 -2.39
N MET A 81 20.92 -20.89 -1.25
CA MET A 81 20.98 -19.42 -1.23
C MET A 81 22.17 -18.90 -2.03
N SER A 82 23.33 -19.56 -1.95
CA SER A 82 24.51 -19.18 -2.75
C SER A 82 24.26 -19.37 -4.25
N PHE A 83 23.49 -20.38 -4.66
CA PHE A 83 23.04 -20.56 -6.03
C PHE A 83 22.09 -19.43 -6.47
N VAL A 84 21.06 -19.12 -5.66
CA VAL A 84 20.14 -18.00 -5.90
C VAL A 84 20.91 -16.68 -6.06
N PHE A 85 21.87 -16.39 -5.16
CA PHE A 85 22.72 -15.19 -5.24
C PHE A 85 23.68 -15.17 -6.44
N ALA A 86 24.25 -16.32 -6.82
CA ALA A 86 25.10 -16.42 -7.99
C ALA A 86 24.34 -16.19 -9.30
N CYS A 87 23.04 -16.53 -9.34
CA CYS A 87 22.15 -16.15 -10.44
C CYS A 87 21.94 -14.62 -10.49
N GLU A 88 21.98 -13.90 -9.36
CA GLU A 88 21.89 -12.42 -9.35
C GLU A 88 23.13 -11.74 -9.93
N GLU A 89 24.33 -12.31 -9.73
CA GLU A 89 25.60 -11.75 -10.24
C GLU A 89 25.82 -12.04 -11.75
N GLY A 90 24.93 -12.80 -12.40
CA GLY A 90 24.93 -13.13 -13.83
C GLY A 90 24.26 -12.09 -14.74
N ASP A 91 23.85 -12.50 -15.94
CA ASP A 91 23.06 -11.65 -16.87
C ASP A 91 21.63 -11.53 -16.30
N GLY A 92 21.44 -10.63 -15.33
CA GLY A 92 20.33 -10.51 -14.37
C GLY A 92 18.87 -10.55 -14.89
N SER A 93 18.67 -10.70 -16.19
CA SER A 93 17.37 -10.90 -16.84
C SER A 93 16.67 -12.23 -16.53
N GLU A 94 17.40 -13.26 -16.09
CA GLU A 94 16.80 -14.55 -15.69
C GLU A 94 16.27 -14.52 -14.26
N LEU A 95 16.92 -13.74 -13.38
CA LEU A 95 16.53 -13.62 -11.99
C LEU A 95 15.41 -12.58 -11.78
N ASP A 96 15.39 -11.46 -12.52
CA ASP A 96 14.25 -10.52 -12.49
C ASP A 96 12.94 -11.26 -12.83
N LYS A 97 12.97 -12.14 -13.84
CA LYS A 97 11.83 -13.02 -14.16
C LYS A 97 11.49 -13.99 -13.02
N LEU A 98 12.48 -14.52 -12.31
CA LEU A 98 12.27 -15.47 -11.22
C LEU A 98 11.74 -14.79 -9.95
N LEU A 99 12.25 -13.62 -9.60
CA LEU A 99 11.84 -12.86 -8.43
C LEU A 99 10.53 -12.11 -8.68
N ASP A 100 10.22 -11.73 -9.92
CA ASP A 100 8.91 -11.19 -10.32
C ASP A 100 7.83 -12.26 -10.25
N VAL A 101 8.09 -13.50 -10.71
CA VAL A 101 7.13 -14.62 -10.64
C VAL A 101 6.73 -14.97 -9.20
N TYR A 102 7.61 -14.75 -8.22
CA TYR A 102 7.34 -15.08 -6.82
C TYR A 102 7.24 -13.85 -5.89
N GLY A 103 7.36 -12.63 -6.40
CA GLY A 103 7.36 -11.39 -5.62
C GLY A 103 8.43 -11.35 -4.51
N CYS A 104 9.60 -11.93 -4.78
CA CYS A 104 10.62 -12.24 -3.76
C CYS A 104 11.78 -11.25 -3.80
N SER A 105 12.23 -10.77 -2.65
CA SER A 105 13.54 -10.12 -2.55
C SER A 105 14.13 -10.48 -1.19
N PHE A 106 15.27 -11.18 -1.16
CA PHE A 106 15.91 -11.66 0.08
C PHE A 106 17.37 -11.23 0.17
N ALA A 107 17.86 -11.00 1.38
CA ALA A 107 19.27 -10.76 1.66
C ALA A 107 19.80 -11.81 2.65
N ARG A 108 21.02 -12.31 2.40
CA ARG A 108 21.75 -13.18 3.33
C ARG A 108 22.60 -12.35 4.29
N TRP A 109 22.44 -12.61 5.58
CA TRP A 109 23.22 -11.96 6.64
C TRP A 109 23.80 -12.99 7.59
N ARG A 110 24.80 -12.60 8.39
CA ARG A 110 25.37 -13.43 9.44
C ARG A 110 25.35 -12.66 10.75
N ASP A 111 24.67 -13.20 11.76
CA ASP A 111 24.69 -12.64 13.11
C ASP A 111 26.09 -12.82 13.70
N CYS A 112 26.84 -11.74 13.94
CA CYS A 112 28.21 -11.80 14.42
C CYS A 112 28.33 -12.26 15.89
N ARG A 113 27.21 -12.32 16.63
CA ARG A 113 27.16 -12.67 18.06
C ARG A 113 26.81 -14.14 18.25
N THR A 114 25.82 -14.64 17.51
CA THR A 114 25.41 -16.05 17.54
C THR A 114 26.11 -16.89 16.48
N ASN A 115 26.76 -16.24 15.51
CA ASN A 115 27.41 -16.84 14.35
C ASN A 115 26.43 -17.55 13.40
N GLU A 116 25.13 -17.27 13.50
CA GLU A 116 24.06 -17.87 12.71
C GLU A 116 23.85 -17.12 11.39
N ASN A 117 23.47 -17.85 10.35
CA ASN A 117 23.05 -17.24 9.08
C ASN A 117 21.56 -16.84 9.16
N LEU A 118 21.23 -15.69 8.57
CA LEU A 118 19.90 -15.10 8.55
C LEU A 118 19.42 -14.90 7.11
N VAL A 119 18.11 -15.08 6.92
CA VAL A 119 17.38 -14.66 5.71
C VAL A 119 16.49 -13.47 6.08
N VAL A 120 16.62 -12.38 5.33
CA VAL A 120 15.89 -11.12 5.56
C VAL A 120 15.11 -10.75 4.31
N LYS A 121 13.83 -10.39 4.43
CA LYS A 121 13.06 -9.82 3.32
C LYS A 121 13.62 -8.43 2.95
N CYS A 122 14.08 -8.24 1.72
CA CYS A 122 14.70 -7.00 1.25
C CYS A 122 13.76 -5.78 1.28
N SER A 123 12.44 -5.96 1.24
CA SER A 123 11.51 -4.82 1.45
C SER A 123 11.64 -4.18 2.84
N LEU A 124 12.31 -4.85 3.80
CA LEU A 124 12.68 -4.30 5.11
C LEU A 124 14.04 -3.56 5.10
N LEU A 125 14.78 -3.67 4.00
CA LEU A 125 16.07 -3.07 3.75
C LEU A 125 16.00 -1.92 2.75
N ASP A 126 14.83 -1.61 2.21
CA ASP A 126 14.60 -0.53 1.25
C ASP A 126 14.84 0.84 1.92
N THR A 127 16.11 1.22 1.99
CA THR A 127 16.56 2.60 2.01
C THR A 127 16.76 2.95 0.54
N SER A 128 15.90 3.82 0.02
CA SER A 128 15.95 4.30 -1.37
C SER A 128 17.39 4.60 -1.80
N ASP A 129 17.77 4.22 -3.03
CA ASP A 129 19.09 4.50 -3.60
C ASP A 129 19.49 5.99 -3.53
N ASP A 130 18.52 6.90 -3.42
CA ASP A 130 18.71 8.34 -3.22
C ASP A 130 19.34 8.73 -1.86
N GLU A 131 19.39 7.83 -0.87
CA GLU A 131 20.09 8.06 0.41
C GLU A 131 21.62 7.84 0.31
N ARG A 132 22.12 7.18 -0.76
CA ARG A 132 23.56 6.90 -0.96
C ARG A 132 24.39 8.12 -1.31
N ASP A 133 23.79 9.12 -1.95
CA ASP A 133 24.50 10.33 -2.36
C ASP A 133 24.53 11.41 -1.26
N ALA A 134 23.61 11.33 -0.28
CA ALA A 134 23.50 12.30 0.81
C ALA A 134 24.25 11.88 2.09
N ASN A 135 24.53 10.58 2.27
CA ASN A 135 25.30 10.05 3.38
C ASN A 135 26.40 9.12 2.85
N PRO A 136 27.67 9.28 3.26
CA PRO A 136 28.71 8.31 2.90
C PRO A 136 28.25 6.91 3.34
N PRO A 137 28.59 5.85 2.58
CA PRO A 137 28.16 4.50 2.92
C PRO A 137 28.53 4.23 4.38
N PRO A 138 27.57 3.76 5.20
CA PRO A 138 27.82 3.51 6.61
C PRO A 138 29.06 2.62 6.73
N THR A 139 29.92 2.94 7.68
CA THR A 139 31.05 2.06 8.00
C THR A 139 30.50 0.65 8.28
N ASP A 140 31.31 -0.39 8.07
CA ASP A 140 30.86 -1.77 8.36
C ASP A 140 30.28 -1.88 9.79
N GLU A 141 30.85 -1.14 10.75
CA GLU A 141 30.32 -1.03 12.13
C GLU A 141 28.96 -0.32 12.24
N GLU A 142 28.71 0.75 11.47
CA GLU A 142 27.42 1.46 11.47
C GLU A 142 26.34 0.66 10.75
N ARG A 143 26.72 -0.03 9.67
CA ARG A 143 25.85 -0.96 8.97
C ARG A 143 25.44 -2.07 9.92
N ASP A 144 26.40 -2.75 10.53
CA ASP A 144 26.16 -3.84 11.51
C ASP A 144 25.31 -3.36 12.69
N ARG A 145 25.54 -2.13 13.19
CA ARG A 145 24.72 -1.53 14.26
C ARG A 145 23.28 -1.27 13.83
N LEU A 146 23.04 -0.79 12.61
CA LEU A 146 21.69 -0.54 12.08
C LEU A 146 20.92 -1.85 11.89
N ILE A 147 21.62 -2.89 11.47
CA ILE A 147 21.07 -4.25 11.34
C ILE A 147 20.75 -4.83 12.70
N ASP A 148 21.68 -4.78 13.65
CA ASP A 148 21.45 -5.21 15.03
C ASP A 148 20.23 -4.50 15.63
N LEU A 149 20.06 -3.21 15.34
CA LEU A 149 18.92 -2.42 15.80
C LEU A 149 17.61 -2.87 15.13
N ARG A 150 17.61 -3.14 13.82
CA ARG A 150 16.43 -3.57 13.07
C ARG A 150 16.04 -5.02 13.38
N VAL A 151 17.02 -5.92 13.54
CA VAL A 151 16.85 -7.30 14.01
C VAL A 151 16.32 -7.32 15.44
N ALA A 152 16.87 -6.48 16.34
CA ALA A 152 16.36 -6.35 17.70
C ALA A 152 14.91 -5.82 17.70
N LYS A 153 14.62 -4.80 16.89
CA LYS A 153 13.28 -4.21 16.78
C LYS A 153 12.24 -5.20 16.22
N ALA A 154 12.61 -5.98 15.19
CA ALA A 154 11.76 -7.05 14.67
C ALA A 154 11.53 -8.13 15.73
N ARG A 155 12.59 -8.59 16.42
CA ARG A 155 12.49 -9.58 17.51
C ARG A 155 11.64 -9.07 18.69
N ASP A 156 11.68 -7.78 19.01
CA ASP A 156 10.88 -7.18 20.08
C ASP A 156 9.41 -7.00 19.67
N LEU A 157 9.13 -6.59 18.42
CA LEU A 157 7.77 -6.61 17.83
C LEU A 157 7.16 -8.01 17.87
N PHE A 158 7.95 -9.05 17.62
CA PHE A 158 7.48 -10.44 17.68
C PHE A 158 7.20 -10.94 19.10
N LYS A 159 7.98 -10.51 20.10
CA LYS A 159 7.68 -10.82 21.51
C LYS A 159 6.40 -10.15 22.00
N GLU A 160 6.02 -9.00 21.43
CA GLU A 160 4.75 -8.34 21.71
C GLU A 160 3.56 -9.03 21.02
N MET A 161 3.80 -9.80 19.96
CA MET A 161 2.78 -10.58 19.23
C MET A 161 2.47 -11.96 19.83
N GLU A 162 3.19 -12.41 20.88
CA GLU A 162 2.88 -13.65 21.60
C GLU A 162 1.66 -13.50 22.55
N HIS A 163 0.44 -13.24 22.03
CA HIS A 163 -0.89 -13.57 22.62
C HIS A 163 -2.04 -13.01 21.74
N PRO A 164 -3.26 -13.59 21.73
CA PRO A 164 -3.72 -14.97 21.48
C PRO A 164 -4.09 -15.14 19.96
N PRO A 165 -4.69 -16.25 19.47
CA PRO A 165 -4.87 -16.45 18.03
C PRO A 165 -5.86 -15.42 17.48
N ILE A 166 -5.44 -14.74 16.42
CA ILE A 166 -6.27 -13.85 15.61
C ILE A 166 -7.46 -14.67 15.11
N ASP A 167 -8.67 -14.13 15.29
CA ASP A 167 -9.92 -14.78 14.90
C ASP A 167 -9.95 -15.06 13.39
N GLU A 168 -10.39 -16.26 13.03
CA GLU A 168 -10.31 -16.88 11.70
C GLU A 168 -11.21 -16.16 10.68
N GLU A 169 -12.21 -15.40 11.14
CA GLU A 169 -13.11 -14.61 10.29
C GLU A 169 -12.50 -13.30 9.78
N MET A 170 -11.47 -12.76 10.44
CA MET A 170 -10.93 -11.43 10.08
C MET A 170 -9.98 -11.45 8.88
N PHE A 171 -9.47 -12.63 8.50
CA PHE A 171 -8.53 -12.81 7.38
C PHE A 171 -9.20 -13.32 6.10
N LEU A 172 -10.41 -13.88 6.19
CA LEU A 172 -11.12 -14.54 5.08
C LEU A 172 -12.19 -13.67 4.38
N ALA A 173 -12.33 -12.39 4.74
CA ALA A 173 -13.28 -11.48 4.07
C ALA A 173 -12.80 -10.95 2.71
N PHE A 174 -11.66 -11.44 2.18
CA PHE A 174 -11.08 -11.02 0.89
C PHE A 174 -10.95 -12.14 -0.14
N GLU A 175 -11.63 -13.29 0.04
CA GLU A 175 -11.70 -14.29 -1.03
C GLU A 175 -12.63 -13.82 -2.16
N TYR A 176 -12.06 -13.87 -3.37
CA TYR A 176 -12.67 -13.70 -4.67
C TYR A 176 -14.07 -14.32 -4.73
N LEU A 177 -15.08 -13.51 -5.07
CA LEU A 177 -16.23 -14.03 -5.78
C LEU A 177 -15.86 -14.02 -7.26
N ASP A 178 -15.47 -15.20 -7.75
CA ASP A 178 -15.59 -15.56 -9.16
C ASP A 178 -17.00 -15.20 -9.63
N ASP A 179 -17.10 -14.19 -10.49
CA ASP A 179 -18.21 -14.13 -11.43
C ASP A 179 -17.76 -14.93 -12.65
N GLU A 180 -18.11 -16.23 -12.63
CA GLU A 180 -18.28 -17.03 -13.84
C GLU A 180 -19.17 -16.24 -14.82
N ASP A 181 -18.59 -15.84 -15.96
CA ASP A 181 -19.19 -15.72 -17.30
C ASP A 181 -18.60 -14.52 -18.05
N GLY A 182 -17.47 -14.76 -18.70
CA GLY A 182 -16.89 -13.83 -19.66
C GLY A 182 -15.58 -14.33 -20.25
N GLU A 183 -15.66 -15.35 -21.12
CA GLU A 183 -14.56 -15.67 -22.05
C GLU A 183 -14.04 -14.38 -22.70
N GLY A 184 -12.77 -14.06 -22.44
CA GLY A 184 -12.20 -12.80 -22.91
C GLY A 184 -10.73 -12.60 -22.53
N GLY A 185 -9.88 -13.55 -22.93
CA GLY A 185 -8.48 -13.30 -23.30
C GLY A 185 -7.52 -12.86 -22.19
N ASP A 186 -6.73 -13.83 -21.74
CA ASP A 186 -5.43 -13.71 -21.11
C ASP A 186 -4.59 -12.53 -21.68
N ASP A 187 -4.28 -11.55 -20.83
CA ASP A 187 -3.21 -10.57 -21.05
C ASP A 187 -2.72 -10.05 -19.68
N ASP A 188 -2.13 -10.95 -18.89
CA ASP A 188 -1.46 -10.63 -17.61
C ASP A 188 0.03 -10.36 -17.82
N GLY A 189 0.35 -9.53 -18.80
CA GLY A 189 1.64 -8.88 -18.89
C GLY A 189 1.58 -7.52 -18.23
N ASP A 190 2.57 -7.18 -17.40
CA ASP A 190 2.99 -5.80 -17.14
C ASP A 190 3.51 -5.14 -18.43
N ASP A 191 2.68 -5.13 -19.47
CA ASP A 191 2.76 -4.13 -20.52
C ASP A 191 2.19 -2.87 -19.87
N LEU A 192 3.08 -2.11 -19.20
CA LEU A 192 2.93 -0.66 -19.19
C LEU A 192 2.97 -0.24 -20.66
N GLY A 193 1.84 -0.42 -21.35
CA GLY A 193 1.66 -0.03 -22.73
C GLY A 193 2.15 1.40 -22.87
N GLU A 194 2.69 1.72 -24.05
CA GLU A 194 3.46 2.95 -24.33
C GLU A 194 3.07 4.11 -23.39
N PRO A 195 4.04 4.70 -22.65
CA PRO A 195 3.75 5.67 -21.61
C PRO A 195 2.78 6.73 -22.14
N ILE A 196 1.58 6.77 -21.54
CA ILE A 196 0.47 7.63 -21.98
C ILE A 196 1.02 9.03 -22.23
N SER A 197 0.85 9.52 -23.45
CA SER A 197 1.34 10.84 -23.78
C SER A 197 0.64 11.87 -22.91
N ILE A 198 1.35 12.91 -22.47
CA ILE A 198 0.77 13.97 -21.62
C ILE A 198 -0.49 14.60 -22.25
N GLY A 199 -0.55 14.65 -23.59
CA GLY A 199 -1.72 15.17 -24.33
C GLY A 199 -2.95 14.25 -24.32
N GLU A 200 -2.78 13.00 -23.88
CA GLU A 200 -3.82 11.98 -23.81
C GLU A 200 -4.41 11.86 -22.40
N LEU A 201 -3.75 12.45 -21.39
CA LEU A 201 -4.30 12.48 -20.04
C LEU A 201 -5.63 13.24 -20.00
N PRO A 202 -6.63 12.74 -19.26
CA PRO A 202 -7.87 13.45 -19.01
C PRO A 202 -7.63 14.86 -18.42
N PRO A 203 -8.61 15.77 -18.54
CA PRO A 203 -8.48 17.08 -17.93
C PRO A 203 -8.63 16.99 -16.41
N ALA A 204 -7.73 17.65 -15.67
CA ALA A 204 -7.77 17.82 -14.22
C ALA A 204 -8.87 18.81 -13.73
N LYS A 205 -10.03 18.81 -14.40
CA LYS A 205 -11.17 19.68 -14.10
C LYS A 205 -12.46 18.90 -14.27
N TYR A 206 -13.42 19.17 -13.38
CA TYR A 206 -14.73 18.56 -13.47
C TYR A 206 -15.50 19.09 -14.68
N THR A 207 -15.83 18.21 -15.63
CA THR A 207 -16.52 18.57 -16.88
C THR A 207 -18.04 18.42 -16.80
N GLY A 208 -18.56 17.91 -15.68
CA GLY A 208 -19.99 17.78 -15.43
C GLY A 208 -20.38 16.38 -14.96
N PRO A 209 -21.66 16.18 -14.64
CA PRO A 209 -22.14 14.92 -14.08
C PRO A 209 -21.98 13.78 -15.08
N VAL A 210 -21.40 12.67 -14.63
CA VAL A 210 -21.31 11.43 -15.40
C VAL A 210 -22.66 10.75 -15.47
N ASP A 211 -23.05 10.35 -16.67
CA ASP A 211 -24.04 9.30 -16.82
C ASP A 211 -23.37 7.97 -16.45
N PHE A 212 -23.72 7.41 -15.29
CA PHE A 212 -23.17 6.13 -14.82
C PHE A 212 -23.42 4.95 -15.79
N LYS A 213 -24.16 5.18 -16.89
CA LYS A 213 -24.29 4.24 -18.00
C LYS A 213 -22.97 3.88 -18.67
N PHE A 214 -21.93 4.70 -18.61
CA PHE A 214 -20.62 4.36 -19.20
C PHE A 214 -20.10 3.02 -18.66
N VAL A 215 -20.39 2.70 -17.39
CA VAL A 215 -20.02 1.43 -16.75
C VAL A 215 -20.62 0.20 -17.46
N LYS A 216 -21.71 0.40 -18.20
CA LYS A 216 -22.40 -0.64 -18.99
C LYS A 216 -21.94 -0.69 -20.44
N ASP A 217 -21.20 0.29 -20.91
CA ASP A 217 -20.58 0.32 -22.23
C ASP A 217 -19.14 -0.17 -22.09
N PRO A 218 -18.79 -1.39 -22.53
CA PRO A 218 -17.44 -1.94 -22.36
C PRO A 218 -16.36 -1.03 -22.96
N VAL A 219 -16.61 -0.43 -24.12
CA VAL A 219 -15.63 0.41 -24.81
C VAL A 219 -15.38 1.69 -24.03
N GLU A 220 -16.44 2.33 -23.54
CA GLU A 220 -16.31 3.55 -22.74
C GLU A 220 -15.70 3.26 -21.36
N ARG A 221 -16.08 2.13 -20.73
CA ARG A 221 -15.52 1.66 -19.46
C ARG A 221 -14.01 1.42 -19.57
N ASP A 222 -13.57 0.67 -20.58
CA ASP A 222 -12.18 0.28 -20.74
C ASP A 222 -11.31 1.52 -21.05
N ARG A 223 -11.83 2.46 -21.85
CA ARG A 223 -11.19 3.77 -22.05
C ARG A 223 -11.05 4.57 -20.75
N MET A 224 -12.08 4.59 -19.89
CA MET A 224 -12.01 5.32 -18.62
C MET A 224 -11.05 4.66 -17.61
N LEU A 225 -10.90 3.33 -17.65
CA LEU A 225 -9.91 2.59 -16.85
C LEU A 225 -8.49 2.92 -17.31
N TRP A 226 -8.23 2.90 -18.62
CA TRP A 226 -6.96 3.33 -19.21
C TRP A 226 -6.60 4.78 -18.82
N ASP A 227 -7.58 5.69 -18.97
CA ASP A 227 -7.46 7.09 -18.54
C ASP A 227 -7.11 7.19 -17.04
N TYR A 228 -7.73 6.37 -16.19
CA TYR A 228 -7.47 6.31 -14.76
C TYR A 228 -6.04 5.83 -14.45
N ASP A 229 -5.59 4.74 -15.06
CA ASP A 229 -4.27 4.17 -14.82
C ASP A 229 -3.15 5.16 -15.20
N GLY A 230 -3.31 5.87 -16.32
CA GLY A 230 -2.40 6.95 -16.71
C GLY A 230 -2.32 8.09 -15.70
N VAL A 231 -3.46 8.54 -15.18
CA VAL A 231 -3.49 9.60 -14.17
C VAL A 231 -2.92 9.13 -12.84
N ARG A 232 -3.17 7.88 -12.46
CA ARG A 232 -2.60 7.28 -11.24
C ARG A 232 -1.09 7.15 -11.32
N ALA A 233 -0.54 6.71 -12.46
CA ALA A 233 0.89 6.64 -12.68
C ALA A 233 1.56 8.01 -12.46
N VAL A 234 1.08 9.05 -13.15
CA VAL A 234 1.70 10.39 -13.06
C VAL A 234 1.51 11.04 -11.68
N THR A 235 0.37 10.82 -11.02
CA THR A 235 0.12 11.41 -9.68
C THR A 235 0.89 10.69 -8.57
N ARG A 236 1.12 9.38 -8.70
CA ARG A 236 1.98 8.60 -7.78
C ARG A 236 3.43 9.04 -7.88
N GLU A 237 3.96 9.12 -9.09
CA GLU A 237 5.35 9.55 -9.32
C GLU A 237 5.58 10.99 -8.84
N PHE A 238 4.62 11.89 -9.08
CA PHE A 238 4.67 13.25 -8.58
C PHE A 238 4.69 13.33 -7.04
N VAL A 239 3.90 12.48 -6.35
CA VAL A 239 3.96 12.43 -4.88
C VAL A 239 5.33 11.98 -4.41
N ARG A 240 5.84 10.88 -4.98
CA ARG A 240 7.13 10.29 -4.63
C ARG A 240 8.28 11.28 -4.86
N HIS A 241 8.38 11.87 -6.04
CA HIS A 241 9.54 12.65 -6.47
C HIS A 241 9.46 14.16 -6.18
N VAL A 242 8.26 14.69 -5.91
CA VAL A 242 8.09 16.14 -5.72
C VAL A 242 7.49 16.45 -4.35
N VAL A 243 6.35 15.84 -4.02
CA VAL A 243 5.61 16.21 -2.80
C VAL A 243 6.37 15.79 -1.54
N MET A 244 6.85 14.54 -1.49
CA MET A 244 7.53 14.02 -0.30
C MET A 244 8.87 14.73 -0.02
N HIS A 245 9.58 15.18 -1.07
CA HIS A 245 10.82 15.94 -0.92
C HIS A 245 10.62 17.37 -0.39
N GLU A 246 9.39 17.91 -0.52
CA GLU A 246 9.04 19.22 0.02
C GLU A 246 8.65 19.14 1.51
N LEU A 247 8.41 17.94 2.03
CA LEU A 247 7.96 17.71 3.39
C LEU A 247 9.15 17.53 4.34
N THR A 248 9.19 18.32 5.42
CA THR A 248 10.19 18.14 6.48
C THR A 248 9.75 17.09 7.51
N GLN A 249 10.72 16.47 8.18
CA GLN A 249 10.42 15.56 9.30
C GLN A 249 9.71 16.26 10.47
N GLU A 250 9.95 17.56 10.66
CA GLU A 250 9.28 18.36 11.68
C GLU A 250 7.80 18.55 11.36
N GLU A 251 7.46 18.96 10.13
CA GLU A 251 6.07 19.07 9.67
C GLU A 251 5.31 17.75 9.83
N ARG A 252 5.95 16.62 9.48
CA ARG A 252 5.32 15.29 9.64
C ARG A 252 5.04 14.95 11.10
N ARG A 253 5.96 15.29 12.02
CA ARG A 253 5.80 15.06 13.47
C ARG A 253 4.71 15.95 14.08
N ASP A 254 4.67 17.21 13.69
CA ASP A 254 3.66 18.15 14.18
C ASP A 254 2.26 17.80 13.66
N ALA A 255 2.16 17.37 12.40
CA ALA A 255 0.95 16.77 11.84
C ALA A 255 0.50 15.56 12.67
N ALA A 256 1.38 14.59 12.94
CA ALA A 256 1.06 13.42 13.75
C ALA A 256 0.49 13.80 15.13
N LYS A 257 1.11 14.79 15.78
CA LYS A 257 0.66 15.33 17.06
C LYS A 257 -0.72 15.98 16.95
N ARG A 258 -0.99 16.76 15.89
CA ARG A 258 -2.32 17.35 15.62
C ARG A 258 -3.38 16.28 15.34
N LEU A 259 -2.98 15.15 14.77
CA LEU A 259 -3.82 13.98 14.51
C LEU A 259 -3.99 13.08 15.74
N GLY A 260 -3.37 13.40 16.88
CA GLY A 260 -3.43 12.59 18.09
C GLY A 260 -2.79 11.21 17.92
N ILE A 261 -1.86 11.07 16.97
CA ILE A 261 -1.10 9.84 16.73
C ILE A 261 0.03 9.77 17.74
N THR A 262 0.15 8.63 18.41
CA THR A 262 1.20 8.43 19.43
C THR A 262 2.55 8.23 18.75
N THR A 263 3.53 9.04 19.14
CA THR A 263 4.93 8.90 18.71
C THR A 263 5.77 8.26 19.81
N ASP A 264 6.82 7.55 19.41
CA ASP A 264 7.82 7.03 20.32
C ASP A 264 8.46 8.20 21.10
N PRO A 265 8.43 8.18 22.44
CA PRO A 265 8.83 9.32 23.25
C PRO A 265 10.33 9.60 23.23
N LYS A 266 11.17 8.68 22.75
CA LYS A 266 12.64 8.85 22.66
C LYS A 266 13.08 9.35 21.30
N THR A 267 12.40 8.93 20.24
CA THR A 267 12.80 9.14 18.85
C THR A 267 11.86 10.07 18.08
N GLY A 268 10.64 10.27 18.59
CA GLY A 268 9.60 11.06 17.94
C GLY A 268 9.04 10.41 16.67
N PHE A 269 9.33 9.12 16.42
CA PHE A 269 8.80 8.39 15.26
C PHE A 269 7.41 7.85 15.54
N ILE A 270 6.58 7.76 14.50
CA ILE A 270 5.32 7.03 14.55
C ILE A 270 5.67 5.55 14.37
N LEU A 271 5.23 4.71 15.31
CA LEU A 271 5.58 3.28 15.32
C LEU A 271 4.76 2.46 14.31
N ASP A 272 3.54 2.92 14.03
CA ASP A 272 2.62 2.31 13.09
C ASP A 272 2.80 2.92 11.69
N ALA A 273 3.17 2.09 10.72
CA ALA A 273 3.44 2.53 9.35
C ALA A 273 2.20 3.12 8.65
N ASN A 274 1.01 2.60 8.93
CA ASN A 274 -0.24 3.12 8.38
C ASN A 274 -0.52 4.53 8.92
N LEU A 275 -0.39 4.71 10.24
CA LEU A 275 -0.51 6.03 10.87
C LEU A 275 0.57 7.01 10.41
N ASP A 276 1.79 6.52 10.13
CA ASP A 276 2.86 7.33 9.57
C ASP A 276 2.54 7.82 8.15
N MET A 277 1.92 6.97 7.32
CA MET A 277 1.40 7.37 6.02
C MET A 277 0.26 8.39 6.14
N VAL A 278 -0.70 8.20 7.06
CA VAL A 278 -1.76 9.18 7.32
C VAL A 278 -1.19 10.54 7.71
N ALA A 279 -0.23 10.55 8.63
CA ALA A 279 0.41 11.78 9.08
C ALA A 279 1.17 12.46 7.94
N GLY A 280 1.89 11.68 7.12
CA GLY A 280 2.59 12.18 5.94
C GLY A 280 1.66 12.81 4.91
N ASP A 281 0.58 12.12 4.54
CA ASP A 281 -0.40 12.60 3.56
C ASP A 281 -1.12 13.85 4.07
N PHE A 282 -1.57 13.84 5.33
CA PHE A 282 -2.18 15.03 5.94
C PHE A 282 -1.21 16.22 5.97
N ALA A 283 0.05 16.01 6.34
CA ALA A 283 1.08 17.05 6.35
C ALA A 283 1.35 17.60 4.94
N ALA A 284 1.43 16.71 3.95
CA ALA A 284 1.72 17.06 2.57
C ALA A 284 0.58 17.82 1.89
N MET A 285 -0.67 17.44 2.17
CA MET A 285 -1.82 17.91 1.41
C MET A 285 -2.62 19.02 2.11
N MET A 286 -2.66 19.02 3.44
CA MET A 286 -3.69 19.74 4.19
C MET A 286 -3.19 20.54 5.39
N ASP A 287 -2.09 20.13 6.04
CA ASP A 287 -1.69 20.73 7.29
C ASP A 287 -1.17 22.18 7.13
N ASP A 288 -1.76 23.09 7.89
CA ASP A 288 -1.51 24.54 7.83
C ASP A 288 -0.68 25.07 9.02
N GLN A 289 -0.17 24.20 9.90
CA GLN A 289 0.59 24.63 11.09
C GLN A 289 1.87 25.40 10.76
N HIS A 290 2.49 25.11 9.62
CA HIS A 290 3.71 25.77 9.14
C HIS A 290 3.43 26.78 8.02
N GLY A 291 2.19 27.29 7.96
CA GLY A 291 1.74 28.25 6.96
C GLY A 291 0.95 27.58 5.84
N GLU A 292 1.64 26.94 4.90
CA GLU A 292 1.01 26.23 3.78
C GLU A 292 1.57 24.81 3.65
N PRO A 293 0.74 23.80 3.35
CA PRO A 293 1.22 22.44 3.16
C PRO A 293 2.13 22.33 1.93
N ALA A 294 2.91 21.26 1.88
CA ALA A 294 3.87 20.99 0.80
C ALA A 294 3.24 21.16 -0.59
N ILE A 295 2.04 20.60 -0.82
CA ILE A 295 1.37 20.69 -2.10
C ILE A 295 1.08 22.14 -2.51
N LYS A 296 0.65 23.01 -1.59
CA LYS A 296 0.36 24.41 -1.91
C LYS A 296 1.63 25.19 -2.26
N ARG A 297 2.75 24.90 -1.59
CA ARG A 297 4.06 25.48 -1.93
C ARG A 297 4.51 25.08 -3.33
N ILE A 298 4.28 23.82 -3.71
CA ILE A 298 4.58 23.30 -5.06
C ILE A 298 3.67 23.96 -6.10
N LEU A 299 2.35 24.02 -5.86
CA LEU A 299 1.39 24.61 -6.80
C LEU A 299 1.70 26.08 -7.13
N LYS A 300 2.22 26.86 -6.16
CA LYS A 300 2.67 28.25 -6.39
C LYS A 300 3.83 28.38 -7.37
N ARG A 301 4.62 27.32 -7.55
CA ARG A 301 5.79 27.27 -8.43
C ARG A 301 5.68 26.19 -9.51
N LYS A 302 4.48 25.67 -9.77
CA LYS A 302 4.26 24.54 -10.70
C LYS A 302 4.81 24.81 -12.10
N ASP A 303 4.74 26.05 -12.57
CA ASP A 303 5.26 26.45 -13.90
C ASP A 303 6.79 26.37 -13.99
N LYS A 304 7.48 26.19 -12.86
CA LYS A 304 8.93 26.01 -12.76
C LYS A 304 9.35 24.54 -12.59
N LEU A 305 8.41 23.62 -12.44
CA LEU A 305 8.72 22.18 -12.45
C LEU A 305 9.28 21.86 -13.83
N GLU A 306 10.41 21.17 -13.91
CA GLU A 306 11.10 20.92 -15.18
C GLU A 306 10.35 19.88 -16.03
N ASN A 307 9.84 18.84 -15.38
CA ASN A 307 9.12 17.75 -16.00
C ASN A 307 7.66 18.13 -16.34
N GLU A 308 7.24 17.86 -17.57
CA GLU A 308 5.87 18.09 -18.03
C GLU A 308 4.85 17.18 -17.33
N TYR A 309 5.23 15.95 -16.98
CA TYR A 309 4.38 15.03 -16.23
C TYR A 309 4.09 15.56 -14.82
N ASP A 310 5.09 16.14 -14.14
CA ASP A 310 4.90 16.78 -12.83
C ASP A 310 3.97 17.99 -12.92
N ARG A 311 4.07 18.77 -13.99
CA ARG A 311 3.14 19.90 -14.25
C ARG A 311 1.71 19.41 -14.47
N ALA A 312 1.54 18.30 -15.20
CA ALA A 312 0.24 17.69 -15.42
C ALA A 312 -0.35 17.11 -14.13
N ALA A 313 0.44 16.37 -13.35
CA ALA A 313 0.05 15.83 -12.06
C ALA A 313 -0.33 16.94 -11.07
N ALA A 314 0.47 18.02 -11.00
CA ALA A 314 0.17 19.19 -10.17
C ALA A 314 -1.22 19.80 -10.50
N ALA A 315 -1.67 19.74 -11.75
CA ALA A 315 -3.00 20.27 -12.12
C ALA A 315 -4.15 19.54 -11.41
N TYR A 316 -4.03 18.23 -11.16
CA TYR A 316 -5.03 17.45 -10.41
C TYR A 316 -5.14 17.92 -8.96
N TYR A 317 -4.00 18.22 -8.34
CA TYR A 317 -3.94 18.72 -6.97
C TYR A 317 -4.46 20.15 -6.80
N GLU A 318 -4.65 20.94 -7.87
CA GLU A 318 -5.26 22.27 -7.77
C GLU A 318 -6.72 22.22 -7.31
N ASN A 319 -7.42 21.14 -7.69
CA ASN A 319 -8.83 20.91 -7.37
C ASN A 319 -9.02 19.88 -6.26
N TYR A 320 -7.92 19.50 -5.59
CA TYR A 320 -7.94 18.61 -4.44
C TYR A 320 -8.82 19.17 -3.32
N ARG A 321 -9.68 18.31 -2.75
CA ARG A 321 -10.44 18.60 -1.53
C ARG A 321 -10.61 17.35 -0.69
N TYR A 322 -10.59 17.52 0.62
CA TYR A 322 -10.94 16.45 1.55
C TYR A 322 -12.45 16.44 1.81
N THR A 323 -13.08 15.27 1.69
CA THR A 323 -14.53 15.13 1.87
C THR A 323 -14.92 13.82 2.54
N TRP A 324 -16.21 13.69 2.87
CA TRP A 324 -16.86 12.45 3.28
C TRP A 324 -17.80 11.98 2.17
N LEU A 325 -17.67 10.72 1.80
CA LEU A 325 -18.45 10.08 0.75
C LEU A 325 -19.29 8.95 1.34
N GLU A 326 -20.57 8.89 0.99
CA GLU A 326 -21.42 7.72 1.24
C GLU A 326 -21.44 6.87 -0.04
N VAL A 327 -21.03 5.61 0.05
CA VAL A 327 -21.02 4.67 -1.08
C VAL A 327 -22.44 4.16 -1.35
N LEU A 328 -23.04 4.56 -2.48
CA LEU A 328 -24.42 4.21 -2.83
C LEU A 328 -24.50 2.92 -3.66
N ALA A 329 -23.55 2.73 -4.57
CA ALA A 329 -23.44 1.55 -5.41
C ALA A 329 -21.98 1.32 -5.82
N VAL A 330 -21.64 0.06 -6.10
CA VAL A 330 -20.29 -0.39 -6.43
C VAL A 330 -20.33 -1.12 -7.76
N LYS A 331 -19.35 -0.88 -8.63
CA LYS A 331 -18.98 -1.75 -9.73
C LYS A 331 -17.59 -2.29 -9.44
N SER A 332 -17.51 -3.58 -9.12
CA SER A 332 -16.25 -4.26 -8.85
C SER A 332 -15.25 -4.07 -9.98
N GLY A 333 -14.01 -3.74 -9.62
CA GLY A 333 -12.90 -3.47 -10.54
C GLY A 333 -12.97 -2.15 -11.30
N VAL A 334 -13.99 -1.30 -11.08
CA VAL A 334 -14.15 -0.04 -11.82
C VAL A 334 -14.25 1.17 -10.89
N GLY A 335 -15.13 1.11 -9.89
CA GLY A 335 -15.36 2.26 -9.02
C GLY A 335 -16.73 2.25 -8.37
N MET A 336 -17.10 3.39 -7.78
CA MET A 336 -18.28 3.52 -6.95
C MET A 336 -19.08 4.76 -7.29
N LYS A 337 -20.40 4.63 -7.24
CA LYS A 337 -21.29 5.78 -7.14
C LYS A 337 -21.32 6.23 -5.68
N CYS A 338 -20.91 7.46 -5.44
CA CYS A 338 -20.87 8.04 -4.10
C CYS A 338 -21.77 9.27 -4.00
N ARG A 339 -22.21 9.59 -2.78
CA ARG A 339 -22.75 10.91 -2.43
C ARG A 339 -21.74 11.65 -1.57
N ASP A 340 -21.31 12.82 -2.02
CA ASP A 340 -20.51 13.74 -1.23
C ASP A 340 -21.40 14.35 -0.14
N LEU A 341 -21.10 14.04 1.12
CA LEU A 341 -21.90 14.46 2.26
C LEU A 341 -21.71 15.94 2.61
N LEU A 342 -20.64 16.59 2.13
CA LEU A 342 -20.46 18.03 2.29
C LEU A 342 -21.27 18.81 1.26
N THR A 343 -21.37 18.33 0.02
CA THR A 343 -22.03 19.10 -1.05
C THR A 343 -23.45 18.61 -1.37
N GLY A 344 -23.76 17.36 -1.02
CA GLY A 344 -24.96 16.64 -1.45
C GLY A 344 -24.91 16.11 -2.89
N GLU A 345 -23.78 16.29 -3.59
CA GLU A 345 -23.61 15.88 -4.98
C GLU A 345 -23.42 14.36 -5.09
N GLU A 346 -24.04 13.74 -6.11
CA GLU A 346 -23.72 12.37 -6.50
C GLU A 346 -22.58 12.38 -7.53
N LEU A 347 -21.54 11.61 -7.28
CA LEU A 347 -20.34 11.53 -8.12
C LEU A 347 -19.95 10.07 -8.38
N PHE A 348 -19.12 9.86 -9.40
CA PHE A 348 -18.44 8.58 -9.60
C PHE A 348 -17.02 8.68 -9.06
N LEU A 349 -16.69 7.88 -8.06
CA LEU A 349 -15.32 7.71 -7.56
C LEU A 349 -14.70 6.50 -8.25
N MET A 350 -13.78 6.76 -9.17
CA MET A 350 -12.97 5.76 -9.86
C MET A 350 -11.80 5.40 -8.96
N GLU A 351 -11.96 4.32 -8.21
CA GLU A 351 -10.94 3.73 -7.34
C GLU A 351 -11.08 2.21 -7.44
N THR A 352 -10.28 1.63 -8.34
CA THR A 352 -10.42 0.24 -8.78
C THR A 352 -10.18 -0.73 -7.62
N SER A 353 -9.15 -0.48 -6.81
CA SER A 353 -8.75 -1.32 -5.67
C SER A 353 -9.86 -1.40 -4.61
N PHE A 354 -10.37 -0.24 -4.18
CA PHE A 354 -11.39 -0.17 -3.15
C PHE A 354 -12.74 -0.72 -3.62
N SER A 355 -13.05 -0.61 -4.92
CA SER A 355 -14.31 -1.11 -5.48
C SER A 355 -14.44 -2.63 -5.51
N LYS A 356 -13.34 -3.38 -5.35
CA LYS A 356 -13.36 -4.86 -5.30
C LYS A 356 -13.94 -5.41 -3.99
N GLY A 357 -13.99 -4.61 -2.93
CA GLY A 357 -14.53 -5.03 -1.63
C GLY A 357 -16.06 -4.82 -1.48
N ASP A 358 -16.65 -5.40 -0.44
CA ASP A 358 -18.06 -5.12 -0.06
C ASP A 358 -18.17 -3.77 0.68
N VAL A 359 -18.10 -2.69 -0.10
CA VAL A 359 -18.01 -1.32 0.42
C VAL A 359 -19.32 -0.54 0.32
N LYS A 360 -20.40 -1.18 -0.13
CA LYS A 360 -21.69 -0.51 -0.31
C LYS A 360 -22.28 -0.08 1.03
N GLY A 361 -22.75 1.15 1.11
CA GLY A 361 -23.30 1.75 2.34
C GLY A 361 -22.24 2.21 3.33
N MET A 362 -20.95 2.01 3.03
CA MET A 362 -19.86 2.55 3.84
C MET A 362 -19.75 4.06 3.67
N THR A 363 -19.21 4.71 4.71
CA THR A 363 -18.71 6.08 4.59
C THR A 363 -17.21 6.02 4.38
N VAL A 364 -16.69 6.90 3.53
CA VAL A 364 -15.27 7.00 3.22
C VAL A 364 -14.86 8.45 3.42
N CYS A 365 -13.73 8.67 4.09
CA CYS A 365 -13.12 9.99 4.18
C CYS A 365 -11.86 9.98 3.31
N ALA A 366 -11.78 10.86 2.33
CA ALA A 366 -10.69 10.86 1.36
C ALA A 366 -10.45 12.25 0.78
N GLY A 367 -9.21 12.47 0.34
CA GLY A 367 -8.86 13.54 -0.58
C GLY A 367 -9.26 13.15 -2.00
N ILE A 368 -10.10 13.94 -2.65
CA ILE A 368 -10.55 13.66 -4.03
C ILE A 368 -10.17 14.79 -4.97
N ALA A 369 -9.92 14.41 -6.22
CA ALA A 369 -9.70 15.34 -7.33
C ALA A 369 -10.52 14.90 -8.56
N PRO A 370 -10.97 15.86 -9.39
CA PRO A 370 -11.68 15.54 -10.62
C PRO A 370 -10.73 15.06 -11.72
N MET A 371 -11.19 14.06 -12.47
CA MET A 371 -10.58 13.56 -13.70
C MET A 371 -11.65 13.54 -14.79
N GLY A 372 -11.72 14.62 -15.55
CA GLY A 372 -12.82 14.86 -16.48
C GLY A 372 -14.16 14.83 -15.78
N SER A 373 -14.96 13.82 -16.09
CA SER A 373 -16.32 13.69 -15.56
C SER A 373 -16.37 12.84 -14.27
N VAL A 374 -15.33 12.07 -13.96
CA VAL A 374 -15.25 11.26 -12.73
C VAL A 374 -14.36 11.93 -11.67
N TYR A 375 -14.27 11.31 -10.49
CA TYR A 375 -13.33 11.67 -9.44
C TYR A 375 -12.41 10.50 -9.15
N LEU A 376 -11.21 10.80 -8.69
CA LEU A 376 -10.25 9.83 -8.17
C LEU A 376 -9.85 10.24 -6.76
N VAL A 377 -9.29 9.28 -6.01
CA VAL A 377 -8.65 9.58 -4.73
C VAL A 377 -7.21 10.06 -4.99
N LEU A 378 -6.79 11.05 -4.22
CA LEU A 378 -5.39 11.40 -4.06
C LEU A 378 -5.06 11.33 -2.57
N GLY A 379 -4.03 10.58 -2.21
CA GLY A 379 -3.64 10.37 -0.81
C GLY A 379 -4.41 9.23 -0.15
N VAL A 380 -4.61 9.33 1.16
CA VAL A 380 -5.10 8.19 1.95
C VAL A 380 -6.64 8.10 1.95
N ILE A 381 -7.15 6.88 1.76
CA ILE A 381 -8.56 6.53 1.96
C ILE A 381 -8.74 6.06 3.40
N HIS A 382 -9.69 6.66 4.11
CA HIS A 382 -10.10 6.20 5.43
C HIS A 382 -11.54 5.65 5.38
N PRO A 383 -11.70 4.31 5.31
CA PRO A 383 -12.99 3.69 5.49
C PRO A 383 -13.52 3.99 6.89
N ALA A 384 -14.77 4.45 6.97
CA ALA A 384 -15.42 4.78 8.22
C ALA A 384 -16.83 4.19 8.24
N HIS A 385 -17.04 3.19 9.10
CA HIS A 385 -18.38 2.67 9.35
C HIS A 385 -19.08 3.54 10.39
N PHE A 386 -20.04 4.32 9.92
CA PHE A 386 -20.91 5.17 10.72
C PHE A 386 -22.36 4.75 10.50
N GLU A 387 -23.12 4.47 11.57
CA GLU A 387 -24.55 4.15 11.46
C GLU A 387 -25.40 5.33 10.93
N ASN A 388 -24.93 6.56 11.14
CA ASN A 388 -25.60 7.77 10.68
C ASN A 388 -24.56 8.85 10.29
N PRO A 389 -23.91 8.71 9.13
CA PRO A 389 -22.77 9.54 8.77
C PRO A 389 -23.11 11.02 8.64
N ALA A 390 -24.31 11.36 8.16
CA ALA A 390 -24.78 12.74 8.09
C ALA A 390 -24.91 13.38 9.49
N THR A 391 -25.38 12.63 10.48
CA THR A 391 -25.46 13.12 11.87
C THR A 391 -24.08 13.33 12.48
N ILE A 392 -23.16 12.39 12.26
CA ILE A 392 -21.79 12.51 12.76
C ILE A 392 -21.06 13.67 12.09
N LEU A 393 -21.22 13.83 10.77
CA LEU A 393 -20.70 14.96 10.04
C LEU A 393 -21.20 16.28 10.63
N LYS A 394 -22.51 16.38 10.92
CA LYS A 394 -23.10 17.56 11.56
C LYS A 394 -22.48 17.84 12.93
N ILE A 395 -22.21 16.80 13.73
CA ILE A 395 -21.53 16.93 15.03
C ILE A 395 -20.11 17.47 14.84
N VAL A 396 -19.34 16.92 13.90
CA VAL A 396 -17.98 17.36 13.57
C VAL A 396 -17.97 18.84 13.15
N LEU A 397 -18.84 19.22 12.21
CA LEU A 397 -18.92 20.59 11.72
C LEU A 397 -19.35 21.56 12.82
N THR A 398 -20.34 21.20 13.64
CA THR A 398 -20.80 22.01 14.77
C THR A 398 -19.69 22.19 15.80
N HIS A 399 -18.94 21.13 16.11
CA HIS A 399 -17.79 21.19 17.02
C HIS A 399 -16.71 22.15 16.52
N LEU A 400 -16.50 22.20 15.21
CA LEU A 400 -15.55 23.11 14.57
C LEU A 400 -16.07 24.54 14.39
N GLY A 401 -17.35 24.80 14.69
CA GLY A 401 -18.02 26.09 14.48
C GLY A 401 -18.33 26.38 13.00
N LEU A 402 -18.45 25.33 12.18
CA LEU A 402 -18.67 25.42 10.74
C LEU A 402 -20.17 25.32 10.38
N SER A 403 -20.53 25.82 9.20
CA SER A 403 -21.88 25.68 8.67
C SER A 403 -22.25 24.20 8.50
N THR A 404 -23.52 23.89 8.74
CA THR A 404 -24.11 22.57 8.50
C THR A 404 -25.16 22.60 7.38
N GLU A 405 -25.35 23.76 6.75
CA GLU A 405 -26.27 23.92 5.62
C GLU A 405 -25.59 23.53 4.31
N LEU A 406 -26.24 22.66 3.54
CA LEU A 406 -25.76 22.21 2.25
C LEU A 406 -26.03 23.25 1.14
N PRO A 407 -25.13 23.42 0.16
CA PRO A 407 -23.81 22.78 0.08
C PRO A 407 -22.80 23.44 1.03
N ILE A 408 -22.06 22.62 1.78
CA ILE A 408 -21.00 23.06 2.70
C ILE A 408 -19.74 23.34 1.88
N LYS A 409 -19.37 24.63 1.83
CA LYS A 409 -18.11 25.07 1.20
C LYS A 409 -17.12 25.44 2.30
N LEU A 410 -16.06 24.65 2.42
CA LEU A 410 -15.00 24.88 3.39
C LEU A 410 -13.88 25.69 2.76
N SER A 411 -13.39 26.71 3.48
CA SER A 411 -12.12 27.35 3.15
C SER A 411 -10.98 26.33 3.32
N PHE A 412 -9.78 26.63 2.83
CA PHE A 412 -8.63 25.73 3.00
C PHE A 412 -8.32 25.48 4.49
N ALA A 413 -8.30 26.52 5.32
CA ALA A 413 -8.07 26.37 6.76
C ALA A 413 -9.19 25.54 7.44
N ASP A 414 -10.44 25.72 7.02
CA ASP A 414 -11.55 24.92 7.55
C ASP A 414 -11.47 23.46 7.08
N GLN A 415 -11.02 23.22 5.85
CA GLN A 415 -10.73 21.88 5.35
C GLN A 415 -9.62 21.20 6.16
N ALA A 416 -8.53 21.90 6.47
CA ALA A 416 -7.44 21.37 7.29
C ALA A 416 -7.91 20.99 8.69
N ARG A 417 -8.73 21.86 9.34
CA ARG A 417 -9.36 21.58 10.64
C ARG A 417 -10.34 20.40 10.57
N PHE A 418 -11.14 20.34 9.51
CA PHE A 418 -12.10 19.27 9.26
C PHE A 418 -11.44 17.91 9.06
N ALA A 419 -10.40 17.84 8.22
CA ALA A 419 -9.61 16.64 7.99
C ALA A 419 -8.93 16.18 9.28
N ALA A 420 -8.26 17.07 10.02
CA ALA A 420 -7.60 16.73 11.27
C ALA A 420 -8.58 16.19 12.34
N GLU A 421 -9.77 16.80 12.47
CA GLU A 421 -10.81 16.32 13.40
C GLU A 421 -11.39 14.97 12.97
N THR A 422 -11.60 14.79 11.67
CA THR A 422 -12.07 13.51 11.10
C THR A 422 -11.08 12.40 11.40
N ILE A 423 -9.81 12.59 11.03
CA ILE A 423 -8.75 11.61 11.23
C ILE A 423 -8.56 11.31 12.72
N ARG A 424 -8.58 12.32 13.60
CA ARG A 424 -8.54 12.11 15.06
C ARG A 424 -9.66 11.21 15.56
N ARG A 425 -10.88 11.40 15.05
CA ARG A 425 -12.04 10.58 15.45
C ARG A 425 -11.94 9.16 14.93
N ILE A 426 -11.41 8.96 13.73
CA ILE A 426 -11.17 7.62 13.19
C ILE A 426 -10.10 6.92 14.03
N ASN A 427 -9.01 7.63 14.35
CA ASN A 427 -7.92 7.16 15.21
C ASN A 427 -8.41 6.70 16.58
N ALA A 428 -9.18 7.56 17.27
CA ALA A 428 -9.64 7.30 18.63
C ALA A 428 -10.63 6.13 18.74
N ASN A 429 -11.11 5.59 17.63
CA ASN A 429 -12.01 4.43 17.60
C ASN A 429 -11.31 3.14 17.12
N ASP A 430 -9.97 3.09 17.09
CA ASP A 430 -9.13 1.92 16.69
C ASP A 430 -9.39 1.39 15.26
N LYS A 431 -9.92 2.22 14.35
CA LYS A 431 -10.35 1.77 13.00
C LYS A 431 -9.33 1.97 11.88
N PHE A 432 -8.02 2.00 12.15
CA PHE A 432 -7.00 2.08 11.10
C PHE A 432 -6.47 0.73 10.61
N SER A 433 -7.08 -0.38 11.00
CA SER A 433 -6.77 -1.70 10.44
C SER A 433 -7.07 -1.83 8.94
N ASN A 434 -7.80 -0.88 8.33
CA ASN A 434 -8.27 -0.94 6.94
C ASN A 434 -7.86 0.28 6.09
N ILE A 435 -6.69 0.91 6.34
CA ILE A 435 -6.24 2.01 5.47
C ILE A 435 -5.94 1.49 4.07
N ILE A 436 -6.50 2.16 3.06
CA ILE A 436 -6.21 1.87 1.66
C ILE A 436 -5.49 3.07 1.07
N MET A 437 -4.33 2.81 0.47
CA MET A 437 -3.60 3.82 -0.28
C MET A 437 -4.35 4.06 -1.58
N GLY A 438 -4.95 5.25 -1.67
CA GLY A 438 -5.67 5.68 -2.85
C GLY A 438 -4.78 6.40 -3.81
#